data_AF-A0A519GCV7-F1
#
_entry.id   AF-A0A519GCV7-F1
#
_cell.length_a   1.000
_cell.length_b   1.000
_cell.length_c   1.000
_cell.angle_alpha   90.00
_cell.angle_beta   90.00
_cell.angle_gamma   90.00
#
_symmetry.space_group_name_H-M   'P 1'
#
loop_
_entity.id
_entity.type
_entity.pdbx_description
1 polymer ?
#
loop_
_entity_poly.entity_id
_entity_poly.type
_entity_poly.pdbx_seq_one_letter_code
_entity_poly.pdbx_strand_id
1 'polypeptide(L)'
;MTFDAWNAQLDLFERDLDSPGTTPWAPDPGLGPLPAQLLDRARDIAARQLARTAQLRGELASVRAQLDAARLIPGPRADVAAYVERDG
;
A
#
# COMPACT_ATOMS: atom_id res chain seq x y z
N MET A 1 23.04 2.03 24.61
CA MET A 1 21.74 1.34 24.44
C MET A 1 20.83 2.01 23.41
N THR A 2 20.86 3.33 23.21
CA THR A 2 19.98 4.00 22.21
C THR A 2 20.33 3.70 20.75
N PHE A 3 21.62 3.55 20.42
CA PHE A 3 22.05 3.29 19.04
C PHE A 3 21.57 1.93 18.52
N ASP A 4 21.82 0.85 19.27
CA ASP A 4 21.41 -0.50 18.88
C ASP A 4 19.88 -0.63 18.81
N ALA A 5 19.17 0.00 19.74
CA ALA A 5 17.71 0.07 19.72
C ALA A 5 17.19 0.78 18.46
N TRP A 6 17.78 1.92 18.10
CA TRP A 6 17.44 2.61 16.86
C TRP A 6 17.77 1.78 15.61
N ASN A 7 18.92 1.10 15.58
CA ASN A 7 19.25 0.22 14.45
C ASN A 7 18.22 -0.90 14.29
N ALA A 8 17.88 -1.60 15.38
CA ALA A 8 16.86 -2.65 15.34
C ALA A 8 15.49 -2.10 14.88
N GLN A 9 15.16 -0.88 15.29
CA GLN A 9 13.94 -0.21 14.84
C GLN A 9 13.98 0.15 13.34
N LEU A 10 15.11 0.63 12.82
CA LEU A 10 15.27 0.91 11.39
C LEU A 10 15.25 -0.37 10.55
N ASP A 11 15.84 -1.46 11.05
CA ASP A 11 15.77 -2.79 10.41
C ASP A 11 14.32 -3.29 10.30
N LEU A 12 13.48 -3.02 11.31
CA LEU A 12 12.05 -3.31 11.25
C LEU A 12 11.36 -2.51 10.13
N PHE A 13 11.63 -1.21 10.04
CA PHE A 13 11.03 -0.37 9.00
C PHE A 13 11.47 -0.74 7.59
N GLU A 14 12.71 -1.16 7.42
CA GLU A 14 13.20 -1.66 6.14
C GLU A 14 12.52 -2.97 5.75
N ARG A 15 12.35 -3.91 6.69
CA ARG A 15 11.58 -5.14 6.43
C ARG A 15 10.12 -4.84 6.06
N ASP A 16 9.50 -3.86 6.71
CA ASP A 16 8.13 -3.44 6.41
C ASP A 16 7.98 -2.84 4.99
N LEU A 17 9.05 -2.31 4.39
CA LEU A 17 9.01 -1.84 2.99
C LEU A 17 8.80 -2.99 2.01
N ASP A 18 9.42 -4.14 2.28
CA ASP A 18 9.37 -5.31 1.40
C ASP A 18 8.16 -6.21 1.72
N SER A 19 7.85 -6.36 3.01
CA SER A 19 6.76 -7.20 3.52
C SER A 19 6.01 -6.47 4.63
N PRO A 20 5.07 -5.58 4.29
CA PRO A 20 4.39 -4.75 5.28
C PRO A 20 3.62 -5.61 6.28
N GLY A 21 3.91 -5.41 7.58
CA GLY A 21 3.13 -5.99 8.66
C GLY A 21 1.70 -5.44 8.73
N THR A 22 0.81 -6.19 9.39
CA THR A 22 -0.57 -5.75 9.67
C THR A 22 -0.70 -5.02 11.02
N THR A 23 0.33 -5.10 11.87
CA THR A 23 0.33 -4.46 13.18
C THR A 23 0.58 -2.96 13.04
N PRO A 24 -0.29 -2.09 13.58
CA PRO A 24 -0.03 -0.66 13.63
C PRO A 24 1.27 -0.36 14.38
N TRP A 25 2.13 0.45 13.77
CA TRP A 25 3.35 0.88 14.43
C TRP A 25 3.05 1.86 15.58
N ALA A 26 3.78 1.71 16.68
CA ALA A 26 3.80 2.66 17.78
C ALA A 26 5.26 2.94 18.19
N PRO A 27 5.62 4.19 18.52
CA PRO A 27 6.96 4.53 18.95
C PRO A 27 7.27 3.89 20.31
N ASP A 28 8.43 3.22 20.43
CA ASP A 28 8.94 2.79 21.73
C ASP A 28 9.41 4.03 22.53
N PRO A 29 8.81 4.31 23.70
CA PRO A 29 9.20 5.46 24.52
C PRO A 29 10.66 5.40 24.99
N GLY A 30 11.30 4.23 24.98
CA GLY A 30 12.70 4.02 25.35
C GLY A 30 13.73 4.35 24.27
N LEU A 31 13.32 4.64 23.03
CA LEU A 31 14.25 4.89 21.91
C LEU A 31 15.11 6.15 22.10
N GLY A 32 14.56 7.18 22.73
CA GLY A 32 15.21 8.48 22.84
C GLY A 32 15.45 9.15 21.48
N PRO A 33 16.30 10.19 21.40
CA PRO A 33 16.57 10.88 20.14
C PRO A 33 17.33 9.99 19.15
N LEU A 34 17.02 10.14 17.86
CA LEU A 34 17.71 9.45 16.77
C LEU A 34 19.20 9.85 16.72
N PRO A 35 20.14 8.89 16.79
CA PRO A 35 21.58 9.17 16.65
C PRO A 35 21.91 9.78 15.29
N ALA A 36 22.80 10.79 15.28
CA ALA A 36 23.16 11.53 14.07
C ALA A 36 23.72 10.62 12.94
N GLN A 37 24.39 9.53 13.30
CA GLN A 37 24.95 8.57 12.34
C GLN A 37 23.88 7.77 11.60
N LEU A 38 22.65 7.70 12.13
CA LEU A 38 21.53 6.98 11.54
C LEU A 38 20.57 7.90 10.77
N LEU A 39 20.85 9.21 10.76
CA LEU A 39 19.95 10.22 10.21
C LEU A 39 19.69 10.02 8.71
N ASP A 40 20.74 9.75 7.94
CA ASP A 40 20.61 9.57 6.49
C ASP A 40 19.89 8.27 6.14
N ARG A 41 20.14 7.20 6.90
CA ARG A 41 19.41 5.93 6.78
C ARG A 41 17.92 6.13 7.08
N ALA A 42 17.59 6.81 8.17
CA ALA A 42 16.20 7.10 8.54
C ALA A 42 15.49 7.95 7.47
N ARG A 43 16.19 8.92 6.87
CA ARG A 43 15.65 9.74 5.76
C ARG A 43 15.36 8.90 4.51
N ASP A 44 16.26 8.01 4.13
CA ASP A 44 16.06 7.12 2.97
C ASP A 44 14.83 6.22 3.18
N ILE A 45 14.74 5.57 4.34
CA ILE A 45 13.59 4.73 4.71
C ILE A 45 12.30 5.54 4.64
N ALA A 46 12.26 6.73 5.23
CA ALA A 46 11.08 7.59 5.21
C ALA A 46 10.67 7.99 3.78
N ALA A 47 11.63 8.34 2.92
CA ALA A 47 11.36 8.66 1.52
C ALA A 47 10.76 7.47 0.77
N ARG A 48 11.30 6.26 0.99
CA ARG A 48 10.78 5.02 0.39
C ARG A 48 9.37 4.69 0.89
N GLN A 49 9.10 4.85 2.18
CA GLN A 49 7.76 4.64 2.75
C GLN A 49 6.73 5.63 2.18
N LEU A 50 7.11 6.89 1.99
CA LEU A 50 6.26 7.91 1.35
C LEU A 50 5.98 7.57 -0.12
N ALA A 51 7.00 7.18 -0.88
CA ALA A 51 6.84 6.75 -2.26
C ALA A 51 5.89 5.54 -2.38
N ARG A 52 6.07 4.54 -1.52
CA ARG A 52 5.20 3.36 -1.45
C ARG A 52 3.76 3.72 -1.10
N THR A 53 3.56 4.64 -0.16
CA THR A 53 2.23 5.15 0.20
C THR A 53 1.56 5.84 -0.98
N ALA A 54 2.30 6.66 -1.74
CA ALA A 54 1.78 7.32 -2.93
C ALA A 54 1.36 6.30 -4.00
N GLN A 55 2.19 5.28 -4.24
CA GLN A 55 1.88 4.18 -5.15
C GLN A 55 0.59 3.46 -4.74
N LEU A 56 0.47 3.02 -3.49
CA LEU A 56 -0.71 2.30 -2.99
C LEU A 56 -1.99 3.12 -3.11
N ARG A 57 -1.91 4.45 -2.90
CA ARG A 57 -3.06 5.36 -3.12
C ARG A 57 -3.48 5.41 -4.59
N GLY A 58 -2.52 5.44 -5.51
CA GLY A 58 -2.80 5.39 -6.96
C GLY A 58 -3.42 4.06 -7.39
N GLU A 59 -2.91 2.94 -6.87
CA GLU A 59 -3.49 1.61 -7.09
C GLU A 59 -4.93 1.52 -6.57
N LEU A 60 -5.18 1.99 -5.34
CA LEU A 60 -6.52 2.04 -4.75
C LEU A 60 -7.49 2.89 -5.59
N ALA A 61 -7.04 4.05 -6.08
CA ALA A 61 -7.85 4.91 -6.94
C ALA A 61 -8.21 4.20 -8.26
N SER A 62 -7.25 3.47 -8.83
CA SER A 62 -7.45 2.71 -10.07
C SER A 62 -8.44 1.56 -9.89
N VAL A 63 -8.31 0.80 -8.80
CA VAL A 63 -9.24 -0.29 -8.45
C VAL A 63 -10.65 0.25 -8.22
N ARG A 64 -10.80 1.40 -7.55
CA ARG A 64 -12.11 2.05 -7.37
C ARG A 64 -12.75 2.41 -8.71
N ALA A 65 -12.00 3.03 -9.62
CA ALA A 65 -12.51 3.36 -10.95
C ALA A 65 -12.93 2.11 -11.75
N GLN A 66 -12.18 1.01 -11.64
CA GLN A 66 -12.54 -0.27 -12.26
C GLN A 66 -13.85 -0.83 -11.68
N LEU A 67 -14.01 -0.80 -10.36
CA LEU A 67 -15.25 -1.24 -9.70
C LEU A 67 -16.45 -0.37 -10.08
N ASP A 68 -16.27 0.94 -10.20
CA ASP A 68 -17.33 1.85 -10.64
C ASP A 68 -17.71 1.60 -12.10
N ALA A 69 -16.74 1.34 -12.98
CA ALA A 69 -17.03 0.94 -14.36
C ALA A 69 -17.79 -0.40 -14.43
N ALA A 70 -17.41 -1.39 -13.61
CA ALA A 70 -18.08 -2.68 -13.56
C ALA A 70 -19.56 -2.55 -13.13
N ARG A 71 -19.89 -1.60 -12.25
CA ARG A 71 -21.28 -1.31 -11.84
C ARG A 71 -22.16 -0.76 -12.97
N LEU A 72 -21.56 -0.22 -14.04
CA LEU A 72 -22.29 0.29 -15.20
C LEU A 72 -22.66 -0.82 -16.19
N ILE A 73 -22.08 -2.02 -16.06
CA ILE A 73 -22.42 -3.16 -16.91
C ILE A 73 -23.84 -3.61 -16.51
N PRO A 74 -24.82 -3.54 -17.43
CA PRO A 74 -26.15 -4.05 -17.15
C PRO A 74 -26.04 -5.54 -16.80
N GLY A 75 -26.63 -5.96 -15.67
CA GLY A 75 -26.77 -7.37 -15.36
C GLY A 75 -27.50 -8.10 -16.50
N PRO A 76 -27.30 -9.41 -16.68
CA PRO A 76 -28.03 -10.17 -17.68
C PRO A 76 -29.52 -9.95 -17.45
N ARG A 77 -30.15 -9.23 -18.37
CA ARG A 77 -31.61 -9.14 -18.46
C ARG A 77 -32.12 -10.56 -18.63
N ALA A 78 -32.80 -11.08 -17.61
CA ALA A 78 -33.41 -12.42 -17.64
C ALA A 78 -34.57 -12.51 -18.65
N ASP A 79 -34.86 -11.43 -19.37
CA ASP A 79 -36.09 -11.20 -20.12
C ASP A 79 -35.90 -11.00 -21.64
N VAL A 80 -34.68 -11.06 -22.20
CA VAL A 80 -34.51 -10.96 -23.66
C VAL A 80 -33.46 -11.93 -24.21
N ALA A 81 -33.90 -13.14 -24.54
CA ALA A 81 -33.22 -13.98 -25.52
C ALA A 81 -33.55 -13.44 -26.92
N ALA A 82 -32.65 -12.65 -27.51
CA ALA A 82 -32.76 -12.28 -28.92
C ALA A 82 -32.11 -13.39 -29.76
N TYR A 83 -32.93 -14.22 -30.40
CA TYR A 83 -32.48 -15.11 -31.47
C TYR A 83 -32.06 -14.23 -32.66
N VAL A 84 -30.78 -14.27 -33.02
CA VAL A 84 -30.31 -13.73 -34.29
C VAL A 84 -30.44 -14.85 -35.31
N GLU A 85 -31.54 -14.85 -36.06
CA GLU A 85 -31.60 -15.62 -37.31
C GLU A 85 -30.61 -15.00 -38.30
N ARG A 86 -29.65 -15.81 -38.72
CA ARG A 86 -28.74 -15.47 -39.81
C ARG A 86 -29.29 -16.16 -41.05
N ASP A 87 -30.00 -15.40 -41.88
CA ASP A 87 -30.44 -15.89 -43.19
C ASP A 87 -29.21 -16.31 -44.02
N GLY A 88 -29.33 -17.48 -44.64
CA GLY A 88 -28.31 -18.14 -45.47
C GLY A 88 -28.13 -17.53 -46.85
#